data_AF-A0AAV6AWM2-F1
#
_entry.id   AF-A0AAV6AWM2-F1
#
_cell.length_a   1.000
_cell.length_b   1.000
_cell.length_c   1.000
_cell.angle_alpha   90.00
_cell.angle_beta   90.00
_cell.angle_gamma   90.00
#
_symmetry.space_group_name_H-M   'P 1'
#
loop_
_entity.id
_entity.type
_entity.pdbx_description
1 polymer ?
#
loop_
_entity_poly.entity_id
_entity_poly.type
_entity_poly.pdbx_seq_one_letter_code
_entity_poly.pdbx_strand_id
1 'polypeptide(L)'
;ALCEDVNHYLPRNHPIRLGWKKYATACGLTIRQELDKFYNGGFFGVHRGHRDFLEQWKNLFECRAAAGIDLGKFELSSFESPYLVLDQDLMNLALMLVDHPISAVGPEGMDFKPGGYVMSHSAGETKSWSKRFVWEALNGRAPSRTDKEFLRYTQAPIRIYSGPQLAARRVGVMVGSAIGRFYRRSGS
;
A
#
# COMPACT_ATOMS: atom_id res chain seq x y z
N ALA A 1 -13.50 -6.21 0.36
CA ALA A 1 -13.17 -4.95 -0.34
C ALA A 1 -11.66 -4.82 -0.39
N LEU A 2 -11.10 -4.50 -1.55
CA LEU A 2 -9.66 -4.36 -1.80
C LEU A 2 -9.42 -3.11 -2.66
N CYS A 3 -8.24 -2.53 -2.56
CA CYS A 3 -7.77 -1.52 -3.51
C CYS A 3 -6.52 -2.00 -4.21
N GLU A 4 -6.46 -1.81 -5.51
CA GLU A 4 -5.26 -2.06 -6.31
C GLU A 4 -4.10 -1.15 -5.87
N ASP A 5 -2.87 -1.67 -5.90
CA ASP A 5 -1.67 -0.92 -5.50
C ASP A 5 -1.18 0.05 -6.61
N VAL A 6 -0.18 0.90 -6.34
CA VAL A 6 0.43 1.73 -7.38
C VAL A 6 0.94 0.88 -8.56
N ASN A 7 1.56 -0.26 -8.24
CA ASN A 7 1.98 -1.30 -9.19
C ASN A 7 0.94 -2.41 -9.32
N HIS A 8 -0.31 -2.02 -9.57
CA HIS A 8 -1.50 -2.89 -9.61
C HIS A 8 -1.49 -4.05 -10.61
N TYR A 9 -0.74 -3.99 -11.72
CA TYR A 9 -0.79 -5.06 -12.72
C TYR A 9 0.30 -6.09 -12.45
N LEU A 10 -0.12 -7.28 -12.01
CA LEU A 10 0.76 -8.41 -11.73
C LEU A 10 0.10 -9.68 -12.27
N PRO A 11 0.27 -9.98 -13.57
CA PRO A 11 -0.47 -11.04 -14.24
C PRO A 11 -0.17 -12.42 -13.63
N ARG A 12 -1.12 -13.34 -13.74
CA ARG A 12 -1.06 -14.71 -13.17
C ARG A 12 0.21 -15.51 -13.48
N ASN A 13 0.87 -15.21 -14.60
CA ASN A 13 2.07 -15.87 -15.10
C ASN A 13 3.36 -15.08 -14.82
N HIS A 14 3.29 -13.96 -14.10
CA HIS A 14 4.45 -13.18 -13.73
C HIS A 14 5.44 -14.02 -12.88
N PRO A 15 6.77 -13.90 -13.07
CA PRO A 15 7.76 -14.67 -12.30
C PRO A 15 7.56 -14.61 -10.77
N ILE A 16 7.17 -13.44 -10.24
CA ILE A 16 6.80 -13.27 -8.83
C ILE A 16 5.65 -14.23 -8.43
N ARG A 17 4.56 -14.26 -9.21
CA ARG A 17 3.42 -15.18 -8.96
C ARG A 17 3.85 -16.63 -9.01
N LEU A 18 4.72 -17.00 -9.96
CA LEU A 18 5.26 -18.35 -10.05
C LEU A 18 6.09 -18.69 -8.79
N GLY A 19 6.88 -17.74 -8.28
CA GLY A 19 7.57 -17.86 -7.00
C GLY A 19 6.62 -18.08 -5.83
N TRP A 20 5.53 -17.31 -5.76
CA TRP A 20 4.50 -17.47 -4.72
C TRP A 20 3.82 -18.83 -4.75
N LYS A 21 3.49 -19.33 -5.95
CA LYS A 21 2.92 -20.67 -6.11
C LYS A 21 3.85 -21.75 -5.57
N LYS A 22 5.14 -21.68 -5.92
CA LYS A 22 6.16 -22.61 -5.41
C LYS A 22 6.26 -22.54 -3.88
N TYR A 23 6.27 -21.33 -3.33
CA TYR A 23 6.29 -21.12 -1.89
C TYR A 23 5.06 -21.73 -1.19
N ALA A 24 3.86 -21.45 -1.68
CA ALA A 24 2.63 -22.03 -1.14
C ALA A 24 2.64 -23.57 -1.18
N THR A 25 3.10 -24.16 -2.29
CA THR A 25 3.24 -25.63 -2.39
C THR A 25 4.25 -26.19 -1.39
N ALA A 26 5.39 -25.53 -1.18
CA ALA A 26 6.35 -25.94 -0.14
C ALA A 26 5.76 -25.86 1.28
N CYS A 27 4.77 -25.00 1.48
CA CYS A 27 4.00 -24.88 2.72
C CYS A 27 2.85 -25.92 2.83
N GLY A 28 2.68 -26.80 1.84
CA GLY A 28 1.56 -27.74 1.77
C GLY A 28 0.21 -27.08 1.42
N LEU A 29 0.24 -25.85 0.88
CA LEU A 29 -0.95 -25.08 0.55
C LEU A 29 -1.28 -25.19 -0.94
N THR A 30 -2.56 -25.16 -1.27
CA THR A 30 -3.07 -25.29 -2.64
C THR A 30 -3.61 -23.96 -3.15
N ILE A 31 -3.17 -23.58 -4.36
CA ILE A 31 -3.71 -22.42 -5.08
C ILE A 31 -5.12 -22.75 -5.57
N ARG A 32 -6.10 -21.94 -5.19
CA ARG A 32 -7.51 -22.12 -5.54
C ARG A 32 -7.98 -21.16 -6.63
N GLN A 33 -7.38 -19.98 -6.72
CA GLN A 33 -7.68 -19.01 -7.78
C GLN A 33 -6.42 -18.30 -8.26
N GLU A 34 -6.48 -17.74 -9.47
CA GLU A 34 -5.42 -16.93 -10.05
C GLU A 34 -5.82 -15.46 -10.13
N LEU A 35 -4.85 -14.58 -9.95
CA LEU A 35 -5.05 -13.14 -9.96
C LEU A 35 -4.17 -12.48 -11.00
N ASP A 36 -4.74 -11.52 -11.73
CA ASP A 36 -4.00 -10.65 -12.66
C ASP A 36 -3.70 -9.27 -12.06
N LYS A 37 -4.21 -9.02 -10.85
CA LYS A 37 -4.13 -7.74 -10.13
C LYS A 37 -3.41 -7.91 -8.81
N PHE A 38 -2.71 -6.86 -8.41
CA PHE A 38 -2.00 -6.76 -7.14
C PHE A 38 -2.66 -5.70 -6.26
N TYR A 39 -3.01 -6.10 -5.05
CA TYR A 39 -3.78 -5.28 -4.11
C TYR A 39 -2.90 -4.74 -2.98
N ASN A 40 -3.20 -3.53 -2.52
CA ASN A 40 -2.46 -2.86 -1.47
C ASN A 40 -2.84 -3.43 -0.08
N GLY A 41 -1.85 -3.68 0.77
CA GLY A 41 -2.03 -4.22 2.13
C GLY A 41 -2.51 -3.19 3.15
N GLY A 42 -2.40 -1.89 2.82
CA GLY A 42 -2.84 -0.78 3.66
C GLY A 42 -4.37 -0.58 3.69
N PHE A 43 -5.12 -1.25 2.81
CA PHE A 43 -6.58 -1.24 2.85
C PHE A 43 -7.18 -2.54 2.30
N PHE A 44 -7.81 -3.30 3.18
CA PHE A 44 -8.64 -4.44 2.81
C PHE A 44 -9.74 -4.64 3.85
N GLY A 45 -10.84 -5.23 3.41
CA GLY A 45 -11.97 -5.60 4.25
C GLY A 45 -12.40 -7.02 3.94
N VAL A 46 -12.57 -7.82 4.99
CA VAL A 46 -12.90 -9.25 4.91
C VAL A 46 -14.32 -9.44 5.43
N HIS A 47 -15.18 -10.07 4.62
CA HIS A 47 -16.50 -10.47 5.08
C HIS A 47 -16.36 -11.56 6.17
N ARG A 48 -17.15 -11.51 7.24
CA ARG A 48 -17.02 -12.45 8.36
C ARG A 48 -17.10 -13.93 7.93
N GLY A 49 -17.89 -14.21 6.89
CA GLY A 49 -18.01 -15.56 6.32
C GLY A 49 -16.76 -16.04 5.55
N HIS A 50 -15.82 -15.15 5.21
CA HIS A 50 -14.60 -15.45 4.45
C HIS A 50 -13.36 -15.36 5.36
N ARG A 51 -13.50 -15.74 6.63
CA ARG A 51 -12.42 -15.66 7.63
C ARG A 51 -11.25 -16.60 7.31
N ASP A 52 -11.50 -17.65 6.53
CA ASP A 52 -10.50 -18.60 6.03
C ASP A 52 -9.40 -17.88 5.23
N PHE A 53 -9.69 -16.75 4.60
CA PHE A 53 -8.65 -15.87 4.03
C PHE A 53 -7.62 -15.44 5.09
N LEU A 54 -8.08 -15.00 6.27
CA LEU A 54 -7.20 -14.58 7.35
C LEU A 54 -6.43 -15.77 7.93
N GLU A 55 -7.06 -16.94 7.99
CA GLU A 55 -6.42 -18.19 8.40
C GLU A 55 -5.29 -18.57 7.43
N GLN A 56 -5.53 -18.51 6.11
CA GLN A 56 -4.49 -18.76 5.10
C GLN A 56 -3.35 -17.75 5.18
N TRP A 57 -3.67 -16.47 5.40
CA TRP A 57 -2.65 -15.45 5.55
C TRP A 57 -1.78 -15.69 6.80
N LYS A 58 -2.39 -16.06 7.92
CA LYS A 58 -1.69 -16.50 9.14
C LYS A 58 -0.80 -17.71 8.89
N ASN A 59 -1.31 -18.73 8.21
CA ASN A 59 -0.56 -19.96 7.90
C ASN A 59 0.70 -19.64 7.09
N LEU A 60 0.64 -18.71 6.14
CA LEU A 60 1.82 -18.28 5.38
C LEU A 60 2.90 -17.65 6.28
N PHE A 61 2.51 -16.86 7.28
CA PHE A 61 3.46 -16.34 8.28
C PHE A 61 4.04 -17.47 9.15
N GLU A 62 3.23 -18.44 9.57
CA GLU A 62 3.69 -19.58 10.36
C GLU A 62 4.70 -20.43 9.57
N CYS A 63 4.48 -20.63 8.27
CA CYS A 63 5.44 -21.30 7.41
C CYS A 63 6.75 -20.51 7.26
N ARG A 64 6.71 -19.18 7.22
CA ARG A 64 7.92 -18.35 7.26
C ARG A 64 8.68 -18.50 8.57
N ALA A 65 7.98 -18.44 9.69
CA ALA A 65 8.59 -18.63 11.01
C ALA A 65 9.23 -20.01 11.13
N ALA A 66 8.55 -21.06 10.65
CA ALA A 66 9.10 -22.42 10.62
C ALA A 66 10.34 -22.56 9.72
N ALA A 67 10.45 -21.73 8.67
CA ALA A 67 11.64 -21.64 7.83
C ALA A 67 12.78 -20.80 8.46
N GLY A 68 12.64 -20.35 9.70
CA GLY A 68 13.66 -19.57 10.41
C GLY A 68 13.68 -18.08 10.06
N ILE A 69 12.66 -17.58 9.37
CA ILE A 69 12.54 -16.16 9.02
C ILE A 69 12.07 -15.36 10.25
N ASP A 70 12.82 -14.31 10.61
CA ASP A 70 12.47 -13.38 11.68
C ASP A 70 11.30 -12.47 11.27
N LEU A 71 10.11 -12.76 11.80
CA LEU A 71 8.89 -11.99 11.52
C LEU A 71 8.86 -10.60 12.19
N GLY A 72 9.80 -10.31 13.10
CA GLY A 72 9.91 -8.99 13.73
C GLY A 72 10.53 -7.93 12.84
N LYS A 73 11.10 -8.33 11.69
CA LYS A 73 11.71 -7.42 10.71
C LYS A 73 10.71 -7.09 9.61
N PHE A 74 10.45 -5.80 9.42
CA PHE A 74 9.51 -5.28 8.42
C PHE A 74 9.98 -5.56 6.98
N GLU A 75 11.30 -5.62 6.75
CA GLU A 75 11.88 -6.00 5.46
C GLU A 75 12.48 -7.40 5.54
N LEU A 76 11.81 -8.36 4.90
CA LEU A 76 12.33 -9.70 4.69
C LEU A 76 13.16 -9.70 3.41
N SER A 77 14.25 -8.92 3.39
CA SER A 77 15.26 -9.00 2.34
C SER A 77 16.14 -10.22 2.58
N SER A 78 15.56 -11.43 2.56
CA SER A 78 16.35 -12.63 2.37
C SER A 78 16.38 -12.96 0.87
N PHE A 79 17.59 -13.07 0.32
CA PHE A 79 17.84 -13.54 -1.05
C PHE A 79 17.20 -14.90 -1.37
N GLU A 80 16.72 -15.63 -0.34
CA GLU A 80 16.12 -16.95 -0.43
C GLU A 80 14.68 -16.95 -0.96
N SER A 81 14.00 -15.79 -0.97
CA SER A 81 12.72 -15.62 -1.66
C SER A 81 12.61 -14.19 -2.20
N PRO A 82 13.29 -13.87 -3.32
CA PRO A 82 13.35 -12.52 -3.89
C PRO A 82 11.98 -12.00 -4.37
N TYR A 83 10.94 -12.83 -4.25
CA TYR A 83 9.60 -12.57 -4.71
C TYR A 83 8.60 -12.32 -3.57
N LEU A 84 8.97 -12.52 -2.29
CA LEU A 84 8.05 -12.39 -1.14
C LEU A 84 8.72 -11.50 -0.09
N VAL A 85 8.49 -10.20 -0.12
CA VAL A 85 9.25 -9.28 0.74
C VAL A 85 8.41 -8.81 1.92
N LEU A 86 7.08 -8.77 1.79
CA LEU A 86 6.20 -8.06 2.74
C LEU A 86 4.90 -8.78 3.08
N ASP A 87 4.23 -8.27 4.12
CA ASP A 87 2.86 -8.61 4.51
C ASP A 87 1.87 -8.49 3.35
N GLN A 88 2.02 -7.48 2.49
CA GLN A 88 1.22 -7.26 1.29
C GLN A 88 1.36 -8.39 0.25
N ASP A 89 2.56 -8.94 0.05
CA ASP A 89 2.76 -10.07 -0.88
C ASP A 89 2.09 -11.33 -0.33
N LEU A 90 2.27 -11.61 0.96
CA LEU A 90 1.62 -12.74 1.63
C LEU A 90 0.10 -12.59 1.64
N MET A 91 -0.42 -11.36 1.76
CA MET A 91 -1.84 -11.07 1.66
C MET A 91 -2.36 -11.41 0.26
N ASN A 92 -1.65 -10.98 -0.80
CA ASN A 92 -2.03 -11.29 -2.17
C ASN A 92 -1.90 -12.77 -2.50
N LEU A 93 -0.93 -13.48 -1.90
CA LEU A 93 -0.84 -14.93 -1.99
C LEU A 93 -2.00 -15.60 -1.25
N ALA A 94 -2.37 -15.14 -0.05
CA ALA A 94 -3.52 -15.68 0.67
C ALA A 94 -4.83 -15.55 -0.11
N LEU A 95 -5.02 -14.47 -0.87
CA LEU A 95 -6.16 -14.34 -1.79
C LEU A 95 -6.17 -15.44 -2.87
N MET A 96 -5.01 -15.93 -3.31
CA MET A 96 -4.93 -17.06 -4.25
C MET A 96 -5.23 -18.42 -3.60
N LEU A 97 -5.19 -18.53 -2.27
CA LEU A 97 -5.39 -19.78 -1.53
C LEU A 97 -6.84 -20.07 -1.14
N VAL A 98 -7.71 -19.10 -1.34
CA VAL A 98 -9.16 -19.19 -1.05
C VAL A 98 -9.94 -19.00 -2.34
N ASP A 99 -11.14 -19.55 -2.42
CA ASP A 99 -12.03 -19.37 -3.58
C ASP A 99 -13.21 -18.48 -3.19
N HIS A 100 -12.92 -17.18 -3.03
CA HIS A 100 -13.90 -16.16 -2.67
C HIS A 100 -13.94 -15.07 -3.73
N PRO A 101 -15.12 -14.48 -3.99
CA PRO A 101 -15.24 -13.35 -4.90
C PRO A 101 -14.46 -12.15 -4.39
N ILE A 102 -13.73 -11.51 -5.30
CA ILE A 102 -12.94 -10.31 -5.02
C ILE A 102 -13.72 -9.06 -5.44
N SER A 103 -14.01 -8.20 -4.46
CA SER A 103 -14.53 -6.85 -4.69
C SER A 103 -13.38 -5.86 -4.57
N ALA A 104 -12.96 -5.31 -5.70
CA ALA A 104 -11.80 -4.43 -5.81
C ALA A 104 -12.14 -3.08 -6.46
N VAL A 105 -11.41 -2.06 -6.05
CA VAL A 105 -11.33 -0.74 -6.69
C VAL A 105 -9.93 -0.59 -7.27
N GLY A 106 -9.79 0.15 -8.37
CA GLY A 106 -8.50 0.42 -8.97
C GLY A 106 -7.60 1.30 -8.09
N PRO A 107 -6.38 1.62 -8.55
CA PRO A 107 -5.39 2.41 -7.79
C PRO A 107 -5.89 3.82 -7.46
N GLU A 108 -6.90 4.31 -8.17
CA GLU A 108 -7.60 5.55 -7.83
C GLU A 108 -8.27 5.49 -6.45
N GLY A 109 -8.69 4.31 -5.99
CA GLY A 109 -9.30 4.12 -4.67
C GLY A 109 -8.43 4.61 -3.50
N MET A 110 -7.11 4.65 -3.68
CA MET A 110 -6.14 5.10 -2.67
C MET A 110 -5.43 6.41 -3.04
N ASP A 111 -5.94 7.14 -4.04
CA ASP A 111 -5.33 8.34 -4.62
C ASP A 111 -3.95 8.12 -5.26
N PHE A 112 -3.60 6.88 -5.65
CA PHE A 112 -2.38 6.62 -6.45
C PHE A 112 -2.54 7.09 -7.90
N LYS A 113 -3.77 7.01 -8.43
CA LYS A 113 -4.16 7.62 -9.70
C LYS A 113 -5.29 8.63 -9.50
N PRO A 114 -5.42 9.64 -10.36
CA PRO A 114 -6.54 10.57 -10.31
C PRO A 114 -7.89 9.86 -10.49
N GLY A 115 -8.94 10.37 -9.84
CA GLY A 115 -10.34 9.98 -10.11
C GLY A 115 -11.06 9.18 -9.02
N GLY A 116 -10.38 8.79 -7.93
CA GLY A 116 -11.02 8.02 -6.87
C GLY A 116 -11.56 8.85 -5.71
N TYR A 117 -12.25 8.16 -4.81
CA TYR A 117 -13.01 8.79 -3.72
C TYR A 117 -13.14 7.90 -2.48
N VAL A 118 -12.39 6.79 -2.39
CA VAL A 118 -12.49 5.87 -1.25
C VAL A 118 -11.63 6.36 -0.10
N MET A 119 -10.32 6.53 -0.29
CA MET A 119 -9.43 7.08 0.73
C MET A 119 -8.15 7.67 0.14
N SER A 120 -7.47 8.52 0.90
CA SER A 120 -6.14 9.00 0.54
C SER A 120 -5.07 8.24 1.30
N HIS A 121 -4.18 7.54 0.58
CA HIS A 121 -3.08 6.81 1.21
C HIS A 121 -1.76 7.59 1.09
N SER A 122 -1.06 7.79 2.21
CA SER A 122 0.26 8.43 2.24
C SER A 122 1.37 7.39 2.00
N ALA A 123 1.30 6.73 0.83
CA ALA A 123 2.38 5.89 0.34
C ALA A 123 3.63 6.71 -0.01
N GLY A 124 4.77 6.03 -0.06
CA GLY A 124 6.07 6.63 -0.40
C GLY A 124 6.94 6.96 0.81
N GLU A 125 8.16 7.38 0.50
CA GLU A 125 9.27 7.59 1.44
C GLU A 125 8.97 8.70 2.45
N THR A 126 8.48 9.85 1.97
CA THR A 126 8.19 10.99 2.84
C THR A 126 6.71 11.05 3.15
N LYS A 127 6.37 10.92 4.43
CA LYS A 127 4.99 10.91 4.91
C LYS A 127 4.42 12.32 5.06
N SER A 128 3.11 12.49 4.86
CA SER A 128 2.46 13.81 4.90
C SER A 128 2.71 14.59 6.20
N TRP A 129 2.91 13.91 7.34
CA TRP A 129 3.23 14.54 8.62
C TRP A 129 4.67 15.07 8.73
N SER A 130 5.63 14.52 7.98
CA SER A 130 7.04 14.94 8.01
C SER A 130 7.45 15.80 6.81
N LYS A 131 6.61 15.89 5.77
CA LYS A 131 6.89 16.65 4.55
C LYS A 131 7.16 18.14 4.81
N ARG A 132 8.20 18.63 4.13
CA ARG A 132 8.50 20.06 3.96
C ARG A 132 8.02 20.51 2.58
N PHE A 133 6.75 20.90 2.47
CA PHE A 133 6.05 21.08 1.19
C PHE A 133 6.73 22.00 0.17
N VAL A 134 7.35 23.10 0.61
CA VAL A 134 8.05 24.02 -0.29
C VAL A 134 9.31 23.38 -0.85
N TRP A 135 10.12 22.75 0.01
CA TRP A 135 11.35 22.06 -0.40
C TRP A 135 11.06 20.89 -1.32
N GLU A 136 10.04 20.10 -1.02
CA GLU A 136 9.59 19.01 -1.90
C GLU A 136 9.14 19.54 -3.27
N ALA A 137 8.41 20.65 -3.31
CA ALA A 137 7.98 21.25 -4.57
C ALA A 137 9.16 21.81 -5.39
N LEU A 138 10.18 22.39 -4.75
CA LEU A 138 11.43 22.80 -5.41
C LEU A 138 12.22 21.61 -5.98
N ASN A 139 12.02 20.41 -5.42
CA ASN A 139 12.54 19.16 -5.98
C ASN A 139 11.59 18.52 -7.02
N GLY A 140 10.57 19.27 -7.48
CA GLY A 140 9.61 18.84 -8.48
C GLY A 140 8.47 17.96 -7.96
N ARG A 141 8.35 17.78 -6.63
CA ARG A 141 7.31 17.00 -5.95
C ARG A 141 6.29 17.91 -5.29
N ALA A 142 5.30 18.34 -6.07
CA ALA A 142 4.22 19.18 -5.57
C ALA A 142 3.36 18.48 -4.50
N PRO A 143 2.74 19.21 -3.55
CA PRO A 143 1.84 18.63 -2.55
C PRO A 143 0.69 17.83 -3.19
N SER A 144 0.51 16.59 -2.73
CA SER A 144 -0.50 15.67 -3.27
C SER A 144 -1.90 15.94 -2.70
N ARG A 145 -2.92 15.22 -3.21
CA ARG A 145 -4.26 15.21 -2.60
C ARG A 145 -4.20 14.66 -1.18
N THR A 146 -3.47 13.57 -0.96
CA THR A 146 -3.24 13.00 0.37
C THR A 146 -2.67 14.01 1.35
N ASP A 147 -1.72 14.85 0.93
CA ASP A 147 -1.15 15.88 1.80
C ASP A 147 -2.20 16.90 2.25
N LYS A 148 -3.13 17.25 1.36
CA LYS A 148 -4.22 18.20 1.63
C LYS A 148 -5.27 17.59 2.56
N GLU A 149 -5.69 16.35 2.28
CA GLU A 149 -6.64 15.63 3.12
C GLU A 149 -6.05 15.35 4.52
N PHE A 150 -4.76 15.00 4.61
CA PHE A 150 -4.09 14.87 5.91
C PHE A 150 -4.20 16.15 6.73
N LEU A 151 -3.83 17.32 6.17
CA LEU A 151 -3.93 18.59 6.89
C LEU A 151 -5.36 18.95 7.29
N ARG A 152 -6.36 18.55 6.50
CA ARG A 152 -7.78 18.78 6.79
C ARG A 152 -8.23 18.11 8.09
N TYR A 153 -7.73 16.91 8.37
CA TYR A 153 -8.17 16.09 9.52
C TYR A 153 -7.16 16.07 10.70
N THR A 154 -6.28 17.07 10.82
CA THR A 154 -5.25 17.13 11.89
C THR A 154 -5.68 17.83 13.18
N GLN A 155 -6.90 18.37 13.25
CA GLN A 155 -7.37 19.17 14.39
C GLN A 155 -8.42 18.47 15.26
N ALA A 156 -9.04 17.39 14.77
CA ALA A 156 -10.04 16.63 15.50
C ALA A 156 -10.05 15.16 15.02
N PRO A 157 -10.34 14.19 15.89
CA PRO A 157 -10.63 14.35 17.33
C PRO A 157 -9.37 14.64 18.17
N ILE A 158 -8.20 14.30 17.64
CA ILE A 158 -6.91 14.57 18.28
C ILE A 158 -6.25 15.74 17.59
N ARG A 159 -5.86 16.75 18.36
CA ARG A 159 -5.14 17.91 17.85
C ARG A 159 -3.66 17.56 17.69
N ILE A 160 -3.21 17.44 16.44
CA ILE A 160 -1.82 17.10 16.11
C ILE A 160 -0.92 18.35 16.09
N TYR A 161 -1.46 19.48 15.63
CA TYR A 161 -0.70 20.72 15.45
C TYR A 161 -1.32 21.89 16.22
N SER A 162 -0.46 22.78 16.73
CA SER A 162 -0.88 24.09 17.21
C SER A 162 -1.39 24.97 16.05
N GLY A 163 -2.13 26.03 16.37
CA GLY A 163 -2.68 26.95 15.36
C GLY A 163 -1.59 27.53 14.44
N PRO A 164 -0.49 28.07 14.98
CA PRO A 164 0.62 28.56 14.17
C PRO A 164 1.30 27.48 13.32
N GLN A 165 1.50 26.28 13.87
CA GLN A 165 2.11 25.16 13.13
C GLN A 165 1.23 24.73 11.94
N LEU A 166 -0.08 24.64 12.14
CA LEU A 166 -1.01 24.31 11.07
C LEU A 166 -1.05 25.41 10.00
N ALA A 167 -1.05 26.68 10.42
CA ALA A 167 -1.02 27.81 9.49
C ALA A 167 0.24 27.77 8.61
N ALA A 168 1.42 27.58 9.21
CA ALA A 168 2.68 27.45 8.49
C ALA A 168 2.66 26.28 7.48
N ARG A 169 2.10 25.12 7.87
CA ARG A 169 1.94 23.97 6.97
C ARG A 169 1.00 24.25 5.81
N ARG A 170 -0.14 24.92 6.05
CA ARG A 170 -1.10 25.30 5.00
C ARG A 170 -0.50 26.28 4.00
N VAL A 171 0.25 27.28 4.48
CA VAL A 171 1.01 28.19 3.60
C VAL A 171 2.03 27.40 2.78
N GLY A 172 2.74 26.46 3.41
CA GLY A 172 3.67 25.57 2.70
C GLY A 172 3.00 24.76 1.58
N VAL A 173 1.80 24.23 1.82
CA VAL A 173 1.02 23.54 0.78
C VAL A 173 0.58 24.49 -0.33
N MET A 174 0.15 25.71 0.00
CA MET A 174 -0.26 26.70 -0.99
C MET A 174 0.91 27.09 -1.90
N VAL A 175 2.05 27.47 -1.31
CA VAL A 175 3.28 27.84 -2.02
C VAL A 175 3.80 26.66 -2.84
N GLY A 176 3.90 25.48 -2.23
CA GLY A 176 4.34 24.27 -2.93
C GLY A 176 3.42 23.89 -4.09
N SER A 177 2.11 24.09 -3.96
CA SER A 177 1.16 23.87 -5.05
C SER A 177 1.34 24.88 -6.18
N ALA A 178 1.66 26.15 -5.86
CA ALA A 178 1.95 27.17 -6.86
C ALA A 178 3.24 26.85 -7.63
N ILE A 179 4.32 26.51 -6.92
CA ILE A 179 5.58 26.05 -7.53
C ILE A 179 5.30 24.86 -8.45
N GLY A 180 4.56 23.86 -7.98
CA GLY A 180 4.21 22.65 -8.73
C GLY A 180 3.44 22.86 -10.02
N ARG A 181 2.79 24.03 -10.22
CA ARG A 181 2.14 24.38 -11.49
C ARG A 181 3.15 24.77 -12.58
N PHE A 182 4.29 25.32 -12.19
CA PHE A 182 5.32 25.83 -13.10
C PHE A 182 6.57 24.94 -13.14
N TYR A 183 6.82 24.18 -12.08
CA TYR A 183 7.97 23.31 -11.93
C TYR A 183 7.53 21.94 -11.41
N ARG A 184 7.51 20.95 -12.29
CA ARG A 184 7.14 19.57 -11.96
C ARG A 184 8.10 18.62 -12.66
N ARG A 185 8.56 17.61 -11.93
CA ARG A 185 9.30 16.51 -12.56
C ARG A 185 8.33 15.73 -13.44
N SER A 186 8.65 15.59 -14.72
CA SER A 186 7.94 14.69 -15.63
C SER A 186 8.18 13.25 -15.19
N GLY A 187 7.12 12.57 -14.77
CA GLY A 187 7.13 11.13 -14.49
C GLY A 187 7.46 10.73 -13.06
N SER A 188 6.42 10.28 -12.35
CA SER A 188 6.34 8.93 -11.77
C SER A 188 4.90 8.46 -11.92
#